data_AF-A0A0C2CWB5-F1
#
_entry.id   AF-A0A0C2CWB5-F1
#
_cell.length_a   1.000
_cell.length_b   1.000
_cell.length_c   1.000
_cell.angle_alpha   90.00
_cell.angle_beta   90.00
_cell.angle_gamma   90.00
#
_symmetry.space_group_name_H-M   'P 1'
#
loop_
_entity.id
_entity.type
_entity.pdbx_description
1 polymer ?
#
loop_
_entity_poly.entity_id
_entity_poly.type
_entity_poly.pdbx_seq_one_letter_code
_entity_poly.pdbx_strand_id
1 'polypeptide(L)' 'MLEQKACREKHTSVHALKKSLEKAWNEIPQDHMRAAVESYPDRLKAVIRVRGGHIE' A
#
# COMPACT_ATOMS: atom_id res chain seq x y z
N MET A 1 0.08 3.93 1.75
CA MET A 1 1.13 4.49 2.64
C MET A 1 2.50 4.54 1.99
N LEU A 2 2.97 3.46 1.35
CA LEU A 2 4.28 3.44 0.68
C LEU A 2 4.41 4.57 -0.35
N GLU A 3 3.46 4.67 -1.28
CA GLU A 3 3.42 5.73 -2.29
C GLU A 3 3.35 7.12 -1.64
N GLN A 4 2.46 7.33 -0.67
CA GLN A 4 2.33 8.60 0.04
C GLN A 4 3.66 9.05 0.69
N LYS A 5 4.46 8.12 1.23
CA LYS A 5 5.77 8.42 1.80
C LYS A 5 6.83 8.64 0.71
N ALA A 6 6.93 7.73 -0.25
CA ALA A 6 7.97 7.75 -1.27
C ALA A 6 7.79 8.90 -2.28
N CYS A 7 6.55 9.25 -2.60
CA CYS A 7 6.19 10.27 -3.60
C CYS A 7 5.81 11.62 -2.98
N ARG A 8 6.10 11.84 -1.69
CA ARG A 8 5.87 13.13 -1.01
C ARG A 8 6.63 14.28 -1.68
N GLU A 9 7.80 13.97 -2.23
CA GLU A 9 8.65 14.92 -2.94
C GLU A 9 8.81 14.51 -4.41
N LYS A 10 9.11 15.47 -5.28
CA LYS A 10 9.38 15.21 -6.69
C LYS A 10 10.76 14.59 -6.84
N HIS A 11 10.84 13.50 -7.61
CA HIS A 11 12.10 12.84 -7.94
C HIS A 11 12.59 13.29 -9.32
N THR A 12 13.87 13.62 -9.43
CA THR A 12 14.50 14.04 -10.70
C THR A 12 14.94 12.85 -11.57
N SER A 13 14.90 11.62 -11.03
CA SER A 13 15.22 10.40 -11.76
C SER A 13 14.50 9.19 -11.17
N VAL A 14 14.36 8.14 -11.98
CA VAL A 14 13.82 6.84 -11.55
C VAL A 14 14.68 6.22 -10.44
N HIS A 15 16.00 6.44 -10.46
CA HIS A 15 16.90 5.95 -9.42
C HIS A 15 16.64 6.61 -8.06
N ALA A 16 16.38 7.92 -8.04
CA ALA A 16 16.01 8.64 -6.83
C ALA A 16 14.66 8.16 -6.27
N LEU A 17 13.68 7.91 -7.16
CA LEU A 17 12.39 7.34 -6.78
C LEU A 17 12.55 5.92 -6.18
N LYS A 18 13.35 5.06 -6.82
CA LYS A 18 13.61 3.70 -6.32
C LYS A 18 14.17 3.70 -4.90
N LYS A 19 15.20 4.52 -4.64
CA LYS A 19 15.78 4.67 -3.30
C LYS A 19 14.77 5.14 -2.27
N SER A 20 13.87 6.05 -2.66
CA SER A 20 12.84 6.58 -1.79
C SER A 20 11.76 5.52 -1.48
N LEU A 21 11.41 4.68 -2.46
CA LEU A 21 10.52 3.53 -2.26
C LEU A 21 11.15 2.49 -1.31
N GLU A 22 12.42 2.14 -1.51
CA GLU A 22 13.14 1.19 -0.64
C GLU A 22 13.21 1.70 0.80
N LYS A 23 13.55 2.98 1.00
CA LYS A 23 13.56 3.61 2.31
C LYS A 23 12.17 3.57 2.96
N ALA A 24 11.15 4.04 2.23
CA ALA A 24 9.79 4.09 2.74
C ALA A 24 9.24 2.70 3.09
N TRP A 25 9.61 1.67 2.32
CA TRP A 25 9.28 0.26 2.58
C TRP A 25 9.88 -0.24 3.90
N ASN A 26 11.17 0.03 4.12
CA ASN A 26 11.86 -0.39 5.35
C ASN A 26 11.34 0.33 6.61
N GLU A 27 10.73 1.50 6.45
CA GLU A 27 10.08 2.23 7.54
C GLU A 27 8.63 1.78 7.83
N ILE A 28 8.07 0.84 7.07
CA ILE A 28 6.72 0.33 7.32
C ILE A 28 6.76 -0.65 8.50
N PRO A 29 6.03 -0.39 9.60
CA PRO A 29 5.96 -1.33 10.71
C PRO A 29 5.33 -2.66 10.27
N GLN A 30 5.83 -3.78 10.78
CA GLN A 30 5.28 -5.11 10.49
C GLN A 30 3.80 -5.22 10.86
N ASP A 31 3.36 -4.56 11.93
CA ASP A 31 1.95 -4.56 12.34
C ASP A 31 1.03 -3.92 11.30
N HIS A 32 1.53 -2.97 10.50
CA HIS A 32 0.76 -2.42 9.39
C HIS A 32 0.55 -3.46 8.28
N MET A 33 1.59 -4.24 7.96
CA MET A 33 1.47 -5.34 6.99
C MET A 33 0.52 -6.41 7.48
N ARG A 34 0.60 -6.76 8.78
CA ARG A 34 -0.32 -7.69 9.44
C ARG A 34 -1.76 -7.20 9.34
N ALA A 35 -2.04 -5.96 9.72
CA ALA A 35 -3.38 -5.39 9.67
C ALA A 35 -3.97 -5.40 8.24
N ALA A 36 -3.14 -5.14 7.22
CA ALA A 36 -3.57 -5.21 5.83
C ALA A 36 -4.01 -6.64 5.45
N VAL A 37 -3.25 -7.66 5.86
CA VAL A 37 -3.59 -9.09 5.62
C VAL A 37 -4.83 -9.49 6.41
N GLU A 38 -4.91 -9.11 7.68
CA GLU A 38 -6.05 -9.42 8.56
C GLU A 38 -7.36 -8.79 8.09
N SER A 39 -7.30 -7.64 7.39
CA SER A 39 -8.48 -7.00 6.79
C SER A 39 -9.01 -7.70 5.53
N TYR A 40 -8.23 -8.60 4.92
CA TYR A 40 -8.56 -9.20 3.62
C TYR A 40 -9.87 -10.00 3.60
N PRO A 41 -10.22 -10.81 4.62
CA PRO A 41 -11.50 -11.51 4.67
C PRO A 41 -12.70 -10.55 4.60
N ASP A 42 -12.60 -9.37 5.21
CA ASP A 42 -13.69 -8.39 5.18
C ASP A 42 -13.80 -7.71 3.81
N ARG A 43 -12.67 -7.48 3.13
CA ARG A 43 -12.68 -7.06 1.71
C ARG A 43 -13.36 -8.09 0.83
N LEU A 44 -13.10 -9.39 1.01
CA LEU A 44 -13.78 -10.44 0.25
C LEU A 44 -15.30 -10.44 0.50
N LYS A 45 -15.75 -10.25 1.75
CA LYS A 45 -17.18 -10.10 2.05
C LYS A 45 -17.78 -8.90 1.32
N ALA A 46 -17.05 -7.79 1.23
CA ALA A 46 -17.48 -6.62 0.48
C ALA A 46 -17.62 -6.91 -1.03
N VAL A 47 -16.66 -7.63 -1.64
CA VAL A 47 -16.75 -8.08 -3.05
C VAL A 47 -18.00 -8.95 -3.28
N ILE A 48 -18.28 -9.90 -2.37
CA ILE A 48 -19.48 -10.75 -2.45
C ILE A 48 -20.74 -9.89 -2.41
N ARG A 49 -20.79 -8.88 -1.53
CA ARG A 49 -21.94 -7.98 -1.38
C ARG A 49 -22.22 -7.19 -2.67
N VAL A 50 -21.17 -6.77 -3.39
CA VAL A 50 -21.30 -6.09 -4.69
C VAL A 50 -21.34 -7.05 -5.88
N ARG A 51 -21.54 -8.36 -5.64
CA ARG A 51 -21.64 -9.40 -6.66
C ARG A 51 -20.44 -9.42 -7.62
N GLY A 52 -19.23 -9.25 -7.09
CA GLY A 52 -18.00 -9.21 -7.88
C GLY A 52 -17.69 -7.85 -8.51
N GLY A 53 -18.47 -6.81 -8.22
CA GLY A 53 -18.15 -5.43 -8.57
C GLY A 53 -16.89 -4.91 -7.89
N HIS A 54 -16.40 -3.76 -8.38
CA HIS A 54 -15.22 -3.08 -7.85
C HIS A 54 -15.43 -2.59 -6.41
N ILE A 55 -14.39 -2.71 -5.59
CA ILE A 55 -14.28 -2.11 -4.25
C ILE A 55 -12.89 -1.48 -4.11
N GLU A 56 -12.80 -0.40 -3.33
CA GLU A 56 -11.53 0.22 -2.94
C GLU A 56 -10.81 -0.62 -1.86
#